data_AF-A0A482USX8-F1
#
_entry.id   AF-A0A482USX8-F1
#
_cell.length_a   1.000
_cell.length_b   1.000
_cell.length_c   1.000
_cell.angle_alpha   90.00
_cell.angle_beta   90.00
_cell.angle_gamma   90.00
#
_symmetry.space_group_name_H-M   'P 1'
#
loop_
_entity.id
_entity.type
_entity.pdbx_description
1 polymer ?
#
loop_
_entity_poly.entity_id
_entity_poly.type
_entity_poly.pdbx_seq_one_letter_code
_entity_poly.pdbx_strand_id
1 'polypeptide(L)'
;MYIWLYQVWDVRMLKSLHTYTLKHPAQSLAISDTGLIAVGMGRTVEILQHAFTTPHSSLTYLSHTLSPPPRQYVHGVSSGVSSKMSLASSMSIQQLAFRPLEDVLAIGHSHGVQSLVVPGAGEANFDSYESNPFLDSKQRREGEVQSLLNKLQPEMIGLGKEGAMGLCIFDFMCMVWL
;
A
#
# COMPACT_ATOMS: atom_id res chain seq x y z
N MET A 1 19.55 6.88 20.88
CA MET A 1 19.02 5.64 20.25
C MET A 1 17.63 5.98 19.74
N TYR A 2 17.43 6.04 18.43
CA TYR A 2 16.14 6.42 17.86
C TYR A 2 15.23 5.20 17.78
N ILE A 3 13.97 5.36 18.17
CA ILE A 3 12.93 4.33 18.07
C ILE A 3 11.97 4.80 16.99
N TRP A 4 11.74 3.94 16.00
CA TRP A 4 10.78 4.19 14.93
C TRP A 4 9.43 3.65 15.37
N LEU A 5 8.38 4.45 15.21
CA LEU A 5 7.02 4.09 15.59
C LEU A 5 6.09 4.23 14.39
N TYR A 6 5.10 3.34 14.31
CA TYR A 6 3.90 3.60 13.52
C TYR A 6 2.67 3.53 14.43
N GLN A 7 1.69 4.37 14.11
CA GLN A 7 0.50 4.56 14.93
C GLN A 7 -0.77 4.37 14.10
N VAL A 8 -1.73 3.68 14.68
CA VAL A 8 -3.06 3.51 14.12
C VAL A 8 -3.99 4.50 14.80
N TRP A 9 -4.68 5.32 14.02
CA TRP A 9 -5.59 6.37 14.50
C TRP A 9 -7.03 6.09 14.06
N ASP A 10 -7.97 6.27 14.99
CA ASP A 10 -9.39 6.32 14.64
C ASP A 10 -9.71 7.75 14.17
N VAL A 11 -10.00 7.91 12.87
CA VAL A 11 -10.31 9.21 12.28
C VAL A 11 -11.67 9.76 12.75
N ARG A 12 -12.62 8.90 13.15
CA ARG A 12 -13.94 9.34 13.64
C ARG A 12 -13.86 9.90 15.05
N MET A 13 -13.03 9.29 15.89
CA MET A 13 -12.84 9.69 17.29
C MET A 13 -11.60 10.56 17.53
N LEU A 14 -10.73 10.72 16.53
CA LEU A 14 -9.46 11.44 16.58
C LEU A 14 -8.57 10.99 17.75
N LYS A 15 -8.51 9.68 17.99
CA LYS A 15 -7.70 9.07 19.06
C LYS A 15 -6.75 8.03 18.50
N SER A 16 -5.56 7.91 19.10
CA SER A 16 -4.65 6.82 18.81
C SER A 16 -5.21 5.52 19.40
N LEU A 17 -5.28 4.48 18.56
CA LEU A 17 -5.71 3.14 18.97
C LEU A 17 -4.51 2.32 19.43
N HIS A 18 -3.50 2.25 18.56
CA HIS A 18 -2.34 1.39 18.76
C HIS A 18 -1.06 2.09 18.32
N THR A 19 0.03 1.81 19.01
CA THR A 19 1.38 2.27 18.68
C THR A 19 2.29 1.05 18.64
N TYR A 20 3.09 0.94 17.60
CA TYR A 20 3.94 -0.20 17.35
C TYR A 20 5.34 0.26 16.99
N THR A 21 6.34 -0.51 17.39
CA THR A 21 7.74 -0.23 17.10
C THR A 21 8.16 -0.87 15.78
N LEU A 22 8.89 -0.10 14.97
CA LEU A 22 9.48 -0.58 13.73
C LEU A 22 10.99 -0.82 13.93
N LYS A 23 11.49 -1.82 13.22
CA LYS A 23 12.94 -2.14 13.18
C LYS A 23 13.73 -1.04 12.46
N HIS A 24 13.11 -0.45 11.44
CA HIS A 24 13.68 0.57 10.57
C HIS A 24 12.61 1.61 10.22
N PRO A 25 12.99 2.82 9.79
CA PRO A 25 11.99 3.81 9.36
C PRO A 25 11.20 3.25 8.18
N ALA A 26 9.87 3.32 8.26
CA ALA A 26 9.01 3.06 7.13
C ALA A 26 9.24 4.12 6.05
N GLN A 27 9.25 3.72 4.78
CA GLN A 27 9.37 4.60 3.62
C GLN A 27 8.01 4.73 2.90
N SER A 28 7.18 3.70 2.99
CA SER A 28 5.85 3.67 2.41
C SER A 28 4.95 2.74 3.24
N LEU A 29 3.66 3.09 3.29
CA LEU A 29 2.59 2.33 3.92
C LEU A 29 1.47 2.16 2.89
N ALA A 30 0.75 1.05 2.94
CA ALA A 30 -0.47 0.84 2.17
C ALA A 30 -1.45 -0.02 2.97
N ILE A 31 -2.75 0.22 2.79
CA ILE A 31 -3.81 -0.55 3.44
C ILE A 31 -4.58 -1.30 2.34
N SER A 32 -4.86 -2.59 2.55
CA SER A 32 -5.65 -3.41 1.62
C SER A 32 -7.15 -3.29 1.89
N ASP A 33 -7.98 -3.72 0.95
CA ASP A 33 -9.45 -3.65 1.05
C ASP A 33 -9.97 -4.41 2.29
N THR A 34 -9.30 -5.51 2.64
CA THR A 34 -9.61 -6.36 3.81
C THR A 34 -8.97 -5.90 5.13
N GLY A 35 -8.20 -4.80 5.12
CA GLY A 35 -7.57 -4.24 6.32
C GLY A 35 -6.19 -4.80 6.68
N LEU A 36 -5.48 -5.42 5.75
CA LEU A 36 -4.04 -5.69 5.90
C LEU A 36 -3.25 -4.39 5.74
N ILE A 37 -2.10 -4.28 6.42
CA ILE A 37 -1.21 -3.13 6.28
C ILE A 37 0.13 -3.59 5.74
N ALA A 38 0.56 -3.04 4.61
CA ALA A 38 1.91 -3.24 4.09
C ALA A 38 2.84 -2.12 4.57
N VAL A 39 3.98 -2.49 5.15
CA VAL A 39 5.00 -1.57 5.64
C VAL A 39 6.30 -1.80 4.87
N GLY A 40 6.74 -0.79 4.12
CA GLY A 40 7.99 -0.81 3.37
C GLY A 40 9.14 -0.24 4.17
N MET A 41 10.16 -1.04 4.45
CA MET A 41 11.33 -0.66 5.25
C MET A 41 12.61 -1.02 4.52
N GLY A 42 13.33 -0.02 3.98
CA GLY A 42 14.53 -0.28 3.20
C GLY A 42 14.22 -1.17 1.98
N ARG A 43 14.64 -2.44 2.04
CA ARG A 43 14.38 -3.46 0.99
C ARG A 43 13.45 -4.58 1.43
N THR A 44 12.84 -4.45 2.60
CA THR A 44 11.92 -5.44 3.17
C THR A 44 10.52 -4.86 3.24
N VAL A 45 9.53 -5.64 2.81
CA VAL A 45 8.11 -5.38 3.03
C VAL A 45 7.63 -6.32 4.11
N GLU A 46 6.98 -5.79 5.14
CA GLU A 46 6.24 -6.59 6.12
C GLU A 46 4.74 -6.32 5.96
N ILE A 47 3.94 -7.38 5.86
CA ILE A 47 2.48 -7.33 5.84
C ILE A 47 2.00 -7.64 7.24
N LEU A 48 1.12 -6.79 7.76
CA LEU A 48 0.55 -6.89 9.08
C LEU A 48 -0.93 -7.24 8.96
N GLN A 49 -1.39 -8.15 9.82
CA GLN A 49 -2.78 -8.55 9.95
C GLN A 49 -3.32 -8.13 11.32
N HIS A 50 -4.64 -7.90 11.41
CA HIS A 50 -5.35 -7.55 12.65
C HIS A 50 -4.88 -6.25 13.34
N ALA A 51 -4.18 -5.38 12.61
CA ALA A 51 -3.61 -4.13 13.13
C ALA A 51 -4.67 -3.14 13.65
N PHE A 52 -5.95 -3.31 13.27
CA PHE A 52 -7.08 -2.49 13.72
C PHE A 52 -7.94 -3.14 14.82
N THR A 53 -7.75 -4.44 15.12
CA THR A 53 -8.68 -5.21 15.96
C THR A 53 -8.08 -5.59 17.31
N THR A 54 -6.86 -6.13 17.31
CA THR A 54 -6.26 -6.69 18.54
C THR A 54 -4.82 -6.21 18.72
N PRO A 55 -4.43 -5.77 19.93
CA PRO A 55 -3.04 -5.48 20.26
C PRO A 55 -2.29 -6.81 20.50
N HIS A 56 -2.06 -7.58 19.45
CA HIS A 56 -1.23 -8.79 19.53
C HIS A 56 0.25 -8.48 19.29
N SER A 57 1.13 -9.22 19.97
CA SER A 57 2.58 -9.08 19.90
C SER A 57 3.21 -9.55 18.57
N SER A 58 2.47 -10.31 17.75
CA SER A 58 2.94 -10.78 16.44
C SER A 58 1.89 -10.48 15.37
N LEU A 59 1.90 -9.25 14.86
CA LEU A 59 1.01 -8.81 13.77
C LEU A 59 1.53 -9.20 12.39
N THR A 60 2.80 -9.59 12.28
CA THR A 60 3.40 -9.91 10.98
C THR A 60 2.77 -11.17 10.40
N TYR A 61 2.02 -10.98 9.31
CA TYR A 61 1.44 -12.04 8.50
C TYR A 61 2.44 -12.58 7.48
N LEU A 62 3.14 -11.67 6.78
CA LEU A 62 4.07 -12.01 5.71
C LEU A 62 5.27 -11.06 5.76
N SER A 63 6.47 -11.56 5.46
CA SER A 63 7.65 -10.72 5.26
C SER A 63 8.33 -11.11 3.96
N HIS A 64 8.67 -10.10 3.14
CA HIS A 64 9.32 -10.29 1.85
C HIS A 64 10.50 -9.33 1.72
N THR A 65 11.68 -9.86 1.36
CA THR A 65 12.87 -9.05 1.08
C THR A 65 13.13 -9.03 -0.42
N LEU A 66 13.21 -7.83 -1.01
CA LEU A 66 13.44 -7.67 -2.45
C LEU A 66 14.76 -8.29 -2.88
N SER A 67 14.74 -9.24 -3.79
CA SER A 67 15.98 -9.80 -4.36
C SER A 67 16.40 -8.98 -5.58
N PRO A 68 17.70 -8.69 -5.78
CA PRO A 68 18.16 -8.11 -7.02
C PRO A 68 17.77 -9.01 -8.20
N PRO A 69 17.33 -8.43 -9.34
CA PRO A 69 16.90 -9.22 -10.48
C PRO A 69 18.01 -10.17 -10.95
N PRO A 70 17.67 -11.38 -11.43
CA PRO A 70 18.65 -12.24 -12.07
C PRO A 70 19.25 -11.50 -13.26
N ARG A 71 20.57 -11.66 -13.44
CA ARG A 71 21.36 -11.03 -14.49
C ARG A 71 20.65 -11.25 -15.83
N GLN A 72 20.11 -10.19 -16.45
CA GLN A 72 19.67 -10.30 -17.84
C GLN A 72 20.92 -10.61 -18.67
N TYR A 73 21.00 -11.81 -19.22
CA TYR A 73 21.98 -12.14 -20.24
C TYR A 73 21.62 -11.35 -21.50
N VAL A 74 22.07 -10.09 -21.58
CA VAL A 74 22.05 -9.34 -22.83
C VAL A 74 23.14 -9.96 -23.69
N HIS A 75 22.73 -10.67 -24.75
CA HIS A 75 23.66 -11.27 -25.69
C HIS A 75 24.55 -10.16 -26.29
N GLY A 76 25.84 -10.19 -25.97
CA GLY A 76 26.84 -9.31 -26.60
C GLY A 76 27.10 -7.94 -25.97
N VAL A 77 26.50 -7.58 -24.82
CA VAL A 77 26.83 -6.32 -24.13
C VAL A 77 27.30 -6.58 -22.71
N SER A 78 28.61 -6.44 -22.47
CA SER A 78 29.21 -6.41 -21.14
C SER A 78 28.95 -5.05 -20.48
N SER A 79 27.70 -4.77 -20.11
CA SER A 79 27.38 -3.62 -19.26
C SER A 79 28.04 -3.83 -17.90
N GLY A 80 28.72 -2.79 -17.40
CA GLY A 80 29.63 -2.78 -16.26
C GLY A 80 29.26 -3.70 -15.08
N VAL A 81 30.29 -4.33 -14.53
CA VAL A 81 30.25 -5.27 -13.40
C VAL A 81 29.75 -4.56 -12.13
N SER A 82 28.45 -4.58 -11.88
CA SER A 82 27.92 -4.52 -10.51
C SER A 82 27.53 -5.93 -10.09
N SER A 83 28.24 -6.46 -9.11
CA SER A 83 27.95 -7.78 -8.53
C SER A 83 26.49 -7.81 -8.04
N LYS A 84 25.86 -8.98 -8.11
CA LYS A 84 24.50 -9.24 -7.55
C LYS A 84 24.34 -8.68 -6.12
N MET A 85 25.45 -8.66 -5.37
CA MET A 85 25.54 -8.14 -4.00
C MET A 85 25.53 -6.60 -3.92
N SER A 86 26.17 -5.90 -4.86
CA SER A 86 26.13 -4.42 -4.95
C SER A 86 24.73 -3.89 -5.31
N LEU A 87 24.01 -4.59 -6.18
CA LEU A 87 22.64 -4.20 -6.53
C LEU A 87 21.69 -4.37 -5.35
N ALA A 88 21.80 -5.45 -4.58
CA ALA A 88 20.98 -5.68 -3.39
C ALA A 88 21.08 -4.53 -2.38
N SER A 89 22.29 -4.02 -2.11
CA SER A 89 22.50 -2.89 -1.18
C SER A 89 21.90 -1.57 -1.66
N SER A 90 21.64 -1.42 -2.96
CA SER A 90 21.09 -0.18 -3.53
C SER A 90 19.57 -0.19 -3.73
N MET A 91 18.90 -1.33 -3.48
CA MET A 91 17.45 -1.42 -3.59
C MET A 91 16.78 -0.78 -2.37
N SER A 92 15.92 0.20 -2.62
CA SER A 92 15.08 0.82 -1.60
C SER A 92 13.64 0.93 -2.11
N ILE A 93 12.68 0.61 -1.24
CA ILE A 93 11.25 0.68 -1.51
C ILE A 93 10.82 2.13 -1.47
N GLN A 94 10.22 2.61 -2.56
CA GLN A 94 9.71 3.98 -2.65
C GLN A 94 8.20 4.03 -2.41
N GLN A 95 7.46 3.04 -2.91
CA GLN A 95 6.01 3.05 -2.85
C GLN A 95 5.44 1.64 -2.81
N LEU A 96 4.38 1.48 -2.03
CA LEU A 96 3.56 0.29 -1.93
C LEU A 96 2.13 0.64 -2.36
N ALA A 97 1.48 -0.25 -3.09
CA ALA A 97 0.07 -0.10 -3.45
C ALA A 97 -0.57 -1.47 -3.62
N PHE A 98 -1.65 -1.74 -2.87
CA PHE A 98 -2.47 -2.91 -3.12
C PHE A 98 -3.25 -2.74 -4.43
N ARG A 99 -3.41 -3.83 -5.16
CA ARG A 99 -4.30 -3.90 -6.31
C ARG A 99 -5.73 -4.02 -5.79
N PRO A 100 -6.66 -3.13 -6.19
CA PRO A 100 -8.06 -3.27 -5.81
C PRO A 100 -8.61 -4.61 -6.24
N LEU A 101 -9.41 -5.26 -5.37
CA LEU A 101 -10.10 -6.53 -5.64
C LEU A 101 -9.20 -7.75 -5.92
N GLU A 102 -7.88 -7.60 -5.83
CA GLU A 102 -6.92 -8.66 -6.11
C GLU A 102 -5.95 -8.86 -4.93
N ASP A 103 -5.51 -10.10 -4.74
CA ASP A 103 -4.51 -10.46 -3.72
C ASP A 103 -3.08 -10.12 -4.15
N VAL A 104 -2.84 -8.89 -4.61
CA VAL A 104 -1.56 -8.46 -5.16
C VAL A 104 -1.14 -7.10 -4.58
N LEU A 105 0.08 -7.05 -4.05
CA LEU A 105 0.78 -5.83 -3.68
C LEU A 105 1.80 -5.45 -4.75
N ALA A 106 1.70 -4.23 -5.29
CA ALA A 106 2.73 -3.62 -6.11
C ALA A 106 3.78 -2.95 -5.21
N ILE A 107 5.05 -3.23 -5.50
CA ILE A 107 6.21 -2.69 -4.79
C ILE A 107 7.05 -1.91 -5.79
N GLY A 108 7.00 -0.58 -5.73
CA GLY A 108 7.90 0.31 -6.43
C GLY A 108 9.21 0.46 -5.65
N HIS A 109 10.35 0.17 -6.30
CA HIS A 109 11.68 0.32 -5.71
C HIS A 109 12.63 1.05 -6.67
N SER A 110 13.81 1.44 -6.19
CA SER A 110 14.82 2.22 -6.95
C SER A 110 15.29 1.61 -8.27
N HIS A 111 14.94 0.34 -8.55
CA HIS A 111 15.37 -0.42 -9.72
C HIS A 111 14.18 -0.96 -10.55
N GLY A 112 12.96 -0.49 -10.30
CA GLY A 112 11.77 -0.90 -11.04
C GLY A 112 10.56 -1.20 -10.15
N VAL A 113 9.70 -2.08 -10.63
CA VAL A 113 8.47 -2.49 -9.94
C VAL A 113 8.46 -4.01 -9.82
N GLN A 114 8.06 -4.51 -8.65
CA GLN A 114 7.84 -5.92 -8.39
C GLN A 114 6.42 -6.12 -7.86
N SER A 115 5.72 -7.18 -8.28
CA SER A 115 4.47 -7.60 -7.67
C SER A 115 4.71 -8.72 -6.67
N LEU A 116 3.94 -8.71 -5.59
CA LEU A 116 3.94 -9.72 -4.53
C LEU A 116 2.51 -10.19 -4.31
N VAL A 117 2.27 -11.49 -4.40
CA VAL A 117 0.96 -12.05 -4.02
C VAL A 117 0.81 -12.01 -2.51
N VAL A 118 -0.26 -11.40 -2.03
CA VAL A 118 -0.59 -11.29 -0.61
C VAL A 118 -2.00 -11.86 -0.42
N PRO A 119 -2.12 -13.12 0.01
CA PRO A 119 -3.42 -13.78 0.13
C PRO A 119 -4.34 -13.07 1.11
N GLY A 120 -5.62 -12.91 0.73
CA GLY A 120 -6.63 -12.24 1.53
C GLY A 120 -6.47 -10.72 1.62
N ALA A 121 -5.77 -10.09 0.66
CA ALA A 121 -5.63 -8.63 0.60
C ALA A 121 -6.78 -7.96 -0.18
N GLY A 122 -7.29 -8.62 -1.22
CA GLY A 122 -8.35 -8.09 -2.07
C GLY A 122 -9.74 -8.46 -1.58
N GLU A 123 -10.71 -7.58 -1.79
CA GLU A 123 -12.12 -7.90 -1.56
C GLU A 123 -12.65 -8.84 -2.65
N ALA A 124 -13.11 -10.03 -2.26
CA ALA A 124 -13.55 -11.05 -3.19
C ALA A 124 -14.89 -10.72 -3.89
N ASN A 125 -15.74 -9.92 -3.24
CA ASN A 125 -17.07 -9.59 -3.72
C ASN A 125 -17.07 -8.14 -4.23
N PHE A 126 -16.96 -7.95 -5.54
CA PHE A 126 -16.99 -6.61 -6.13
C PHE A 126 -18.42 -6.18 -6.48
N ASP A 127 -18.76 -4.91 -6.25
CA ASP A 127 -20.01 -4.33 -6.75
C ASP A 127 -19.84 -3.94 -8.22
N SER A 128 -20.54 -4.67 -9.09
CA SER A 128 -20.49 -4.46 -10.54
C SER A 128 -21.04 -3.11 -11.00
N TYR A 129 -21.86 -2.43 -10.20
CA TYR A 129 -22.38 -1.11 -10.55
C TYR A 129 -21.44 0.04 -10.21
N GLU A 130 -20.59 -0.13 -9.19
CA GLU A 130 -19.65 0.89 -8.74
C GLU A 130 -18.23 0.66 -9.30
N SER A 131 -17.72 -0.57 -9.20
CA SER A 131 -16.31 -0.90 -9.48
C SER A 131 -16.14 -2.24 -10.19
N ASN A 132 -16.59 -2.31 -11.45
CA ASN A 132 -16.43 -3.51 -12.27
C ASN A 132 -15.02 -3.58 -12.93
N PRO A 133 -14.20 -4.62 -12.68
CA PRO A 133 -12.92 -4.81 -13.36
C PRO A 133 -13.06 -5.29 -14.82
N PHE A 134 -14.22 -5.85 -15.19
CA PHE A 134 -14.50 -6.43 -16.51
C PHE A 134 -15.43 -5.55 -17.35
N LEU A 135 -15.18 -4.23 -17.36
CA LEU A 135 -16.03 -3.27 -18.08
C LEU A 135 -15.92 -3.41 -19.60
N ASP A 136 -17.08 -3.52 -20.24
CA ASP A 136 -17.18 -3.33 -21.69
C ASP A 136 -16.99 -1.86 -22.08
N SER A 137 -16.63 -1.63 -23.35
CA SER A 137 -16.47 -0.26 -23.88
C SER A 137 -17.71 0.61 -23.72
N LYS A 138 -18.92 0.01 -23.81
CA LYS A 138 -20.19 0.72 -23.58
C LYS A 138 -20.34 1.10 -22.11
N GLN A 139 -20.17 0.13 -21.20
CA GLN A 139 -20.31 0.34 -19.76
C GLN A 139 -19.31 1.37 -19.24
N ARG A 140 -18.06 1.35 -19.73
CA ARG A 140 -17.05 2.37 -19.38
C ARG A 140 -17.49 3.78 -19.76
N ARG A 141 -18.03 3.98 -20.98
CA ARG A 141 -18.51 5.29 -21.43
C ARG A 141 -19.71 5.77 -20.61
N GLU A 142 -20.66 4.88 -20.33
CA GLU A 142 -21.84 5.21 -19.53
C GLU A 142 -21.47 5.52 -18.07
N GLY A 143 -20.56 4.74 -17.48
CA GLY A 143 -20.03 4.98 -16.13
C GLY A 143 -19.28 6.30 -16.01
N GLU A 144 -18.48 6.67 -17.02
CA GLU A 144 -17.80 7.97 -17.07
C GLU A 144 -18.81 9.13 -17.13
N VAL A 145 -19.83 9.02 -17.98
CA VAL A 145 -20.90 10.04 -18.05
C VAL A 145 -21.65 10.14 -16.72
N GLN A 146 -22.01 9.01 -16.09
CA GLN A 146 -22.68 9.01 -14.78
C GLN A 146 -21.78 9.61 -13.68
N SER A 147 -20.48 9.30 -13.69
CA SER A 147 -19.50 9.86 -12.75
C SER A 147 -19.40 11.38 -12.88
N LEU A 148 -19.45 11.91 -14.10
CA LEU A 148 -19.42 13.35 -14.34
C LEU A 148 -20.72 14.04 -13.92
N LEU A 149 -21.88 13.42 -14.16
CA LEU A 149 -23.19 13.96 -13.75
C LEU A 149 -23.35 13.97 -12.22
N ASN A 150 -22.86 12.92 -11.56
CA ASN A 150 -22.93 12.77 -10.10
C ASN A 150 -21.70 13.30 -9.37
N LYS A 151 -20.82 14.03 -10.06
CA LYS A 151 -19.59 14.58 -9.48
C LYS A 151 -19.95 15.53 -8.34
N LEU A 152 -19.51 15.18 -7.13
CA LEU A 152 -19.71 15.98 -5.93
C LEU A 152 -19.04 17.36 -6.08
N GLN A 153 -19.73 18.39 -5.60
CA GLN A 153 -19.16 19.73 -5.52
C GLN A 153 -18.11 19.78 -4.40
N PRO A 154 -17.03 20.58 -4.55
CA PRO A 154 -15.96 20.65 -3.55
C PRO A 154 -16.47 21.08 -2.17
N GLU A 155 -17.49 21.95 -2.12
CA GLU A 155 -18.12 22.43 -0.88
C GLU A 155 -18.85 21.34 -0.08
N MET A 156 -19.13 20.18 -0.69
CA MET A 156 -19.76 19.06 0.01
C MET A 156 -18.74 18.30 0.88
N ILE A 157 -17.44 18.46 0.64
CA ILE A 157 -16.39 17.72 1.36
C ILE A 157 -16.22 18.30 2.77
N GLY A 158 -16.54 17.51 3.80
CA GLY A 158 -16.39 17.89 5.20
C GLY A 158 -16.24 16.69 6.14
N LEU A 159 -15.71 16.93 7.36
CA LEU A 159 -15.57 15.90 8.39
C LEU A 159 -16.89 15.73 9.17
N GLY A 160 -17.73 14.78 8.75
CA GLY A 160 -19.01 14.48 9.41
C GLY A 160 -18.85 13.54 10.61
N LYS A 161 -19.71 13.70 11.64
CA LYS A 161 -19.90 12.68 12.70
C LYS A 161 -20.99 11.66 12.37
N GLU A 162 -21.94 11.98 11.48
CA GLU A 162 -23.07 11.11 11.12
C GLU A 162 -23.42 11.10 9.61
N GLY A 163 -22.65 11.76 8.76
CA GLY A 163 -22.91 11.81 7.31
C GLY A 163 -21.73 11.26 6.53
N ALA A 164 -21.93 10.13 5.87
CA ALA A 164 -20.95 9.51 4.99
C ALA A 164 -20.49 10.49 3.90
N MET A 165 -19.21 10.84 3.91
CA MET A 165 -18.40 11.13 2.71
C MET A 165 -16.96 10.69 3.06
N GLY A 166 -16.67 9.42 2.80
CA GLY A 166 -15.36 8.83 3.03
C GLY A 166 -14.41 9.18 1.89
N LEU A 167 -13.50 10.12 2.13
CA LEU A 167 -12.24 10.23 1.42
C LEU A 167 -11.13 9.96 2.43
N CYS A 168 -10.88 8.68 2.72
CA CYS A 168 -9.69 8.29 3.47
C CYS A 168 -8.51 8.19 2.51
N ILE A 169 -7.91 9.33 2.18
CA ILE A 169 -6.51 9.37 1.73
C ILE A 169 -5.74 10.07 2.84
N PHE A 170 -5.15 9.29 3.74
CA PHE A 170 -4.12 9.79 4.63
C PHE A 170 -2.98 8.78 4.70
N ASP A 171 -2.06 8.88 3.76
CA ASP A 171 -0.67 8.46 3.96
C ASP A 171 0.01 9.48 4.88
N PHE A 172 -0.36 9.50 6.17
CA PHE A 172 0.36 10.28 7.18
C PHE A 172 1.57 9.48 7.64
N MET A 173 2.68 9.59 6.90
CA MET A 173 4.00 9.30 7.47
C MET A 173 4.36 10.44 8.42
N CYS A 174 3.93 10.31 9.67
CA CYS A 174 4.31 11.25 10.72
C CYS A 174 5.78 10.99 11.10
N MET A 175 6.72 11.64 10.40
CA MET A 175 8.07 11.84 10.91
C MET A 175 7.99 12.78 12.10
N VAL A 176 7.74 12.22 13.29
CA VAL A 176 7.95 12.95 14.55
C VAL A 176 9.46 13.16 14.67
N TRP A 177 9.93 14.35 14.28
CA TRP A 177 11.22 14.88 14.69
C TRP A 177 11.09 15.31 16.15
N LEU A 178 11.71 14.54 17.06
CA LEU A 178 12.12 15.01 18.38
C LEU A 178 13.64 15.21 18.38
#